data_AF-A0A9X4DCF9-F1
#
_entry.id   AF-A0A9X4DCF9-F1
#
_cell.length_a   1.000
_cell.length_b   1.000
_cell.length_c   1.000
_cell.angle_alpha   90.00
_cell.angle_beta   90.00
_cell.angle_gamma   90.00
#
_symmetry.space_group_name_H-M   'P 1'
#
loop_
_entity.id
_entity.type
_entity.pdbx_description
1 polymer ?
#
loop_
_entity_poly.entity_id
_entity_poly.type
_entity_poly.pdbx_seq_one_letter_code
_entity_poly.pdbx_strand_id
1 'polypeptide(L)'
;MEFRTLSTGRSTFDEHYGAAAYSLGDQLGFIYFRSTGIEPSHWESRIYENGLVAMAPVATDTTIQEAFDKVDLCAAHARAFSRAMEALSAHGCSDEVLCLLTAAEGQIQELISAV
;
A
#
# COMPACT_ATOMS: atom_id res chain seq x y z
N MET A 1 5.61 -11.88 -10.10
CA MET A 1 4.44 -12.45 -9.41
C MET A 1 3.18 -11.86 -10.02
N GLU A 2 2.15 -12.67 -10.20
CA GLU A 2 0.87 -12.24 -10.77
C GLU A 2 0.03 -11.50 -9.72
N PHE A 3 -0.64 -10.42 -10.12
CA PHE A 3 -1.65 -9.75 -9.30
C PHE A 3 -2.90 -9.51 -10.14
N ARG A 4 -4.04 -9.35 -9.47
CA ARG A 4 -5.29 -8.97 -10.12
C ARG A 4 -5.68 -7.58 -9.64
N THR A 5 -5.89 -6.67 -10.58
CA THR A 5 -6.53 -5.39 -10.31
C THR A 5 -8.01 -5.64 -10.08
N LEU A 6 -8.53 -5.14 -8.96
CA LEU A 6 -9.95 -5.11 -8.71
C LEU A 6 -10.43 -3.70 -9.05
N SER A 7 -11.35 -3.57 -10.00
CA SER A 7 -12.00 -2.28 -10.36
C SER A 7 -12.93 -1.76 -9.25
N THR A 8 -12.54 -1.98 -7.98
CA THR A 8 -13.20 -1.59 -6.74
C THR A 8 -12.58 -0.31 -6.15
N GLY A 9 -11.58 0.26 -6.82
CA GLY A 9 -10.84 1.41 -6.31
C GLY A 9 -10.14 1.06 -5.01
N ARG A 10 -10.34 1.87 -3.97
CA ARG A 10 -9.77 1.66 -2.63
C ARG A 10 -10.55 0.66 -1.76
N SER A 11 -11.79 0.31 -2.10
CA SER A 11 -12.69 -0.38 -1.14
C SER A 11 -12.15 -1.72 -0.64
N THR A 12 -11.52 -2.52 -1.50
CA THR A 12 -10.94 -3.81 -1.10
C THR A 12 -9.76 -3.63 -0.14
N PHE A 13 -8.95 -2.60 -0.32
CA PHE A 13 -7.89 -2.24 0.61
C PHE A 13 -8.46 -1.80 1.97
N ASP A 14 -9.52 -1.00 1.96
CA ASP A 14 -10.19 -0.54 3.18
C ASP A 14 -10.86 -1.68 3.95
N GLU A 15 -11.53 -2.60 3.25
CA GLU A 15 -12.12 -3.80 3.84
C GLU A 15 -11.07 -4.72 4.44
N HIS A 16 -9.92 -4.87 3.78
CA HIS A 16 -8.85 -5.76 4.24
C HIS A 16 -8.12 -5.21 5.47
N TYR A 17 -7.74 -3.92 5.47
CA TYR A 17 -6.96 -3.32 6.56
C TYR A 17 -7.77 -2.57 7.61
N GLY A 18 -9.08 -2.39 7.41
CA GLY A 18 -9.97 -1.73 8.34
C GLY A 18 -9.45 -0.34 8.75
N ALA A 19 -9.35 -0.11 10.06
CA ALA A 19 -8.89 1.18 10.60
C ALA A 19 -7.46 1.55 10.17
N ALA A 20 -6.58 0.57 9.94
CA ALA A 20 -5.21 0.82 9.51
C ALA A 20 -5.13 1.32 8.06
N ALA A 21 -6.16 1.06 7.24
CA ALA A 21 -6.20 1.45 5.83
C ALA A 21 -6.00 2.95 5.63
N TYR A 22 -6.56 3.78 6.52
CA TYR A 22 -6.41 5.25 6.46
C TYR A 22 -4.96 5.67 6.67
N SER A 23 -4.33 5.20 7.75
CA SER A 23 -2.93 5.50 8.04
C SER A 23 -2.01 5.00 6.93
N LEU A 24 -2.27 3.82 6.36
CA LEU A 24 -1.49 3.28 5.25
C LEU A 24 -1.66 4.14 3.99
N GLY A 25 -2.89 4.53 3.66
CA GLY A 25 -3.17 5.42 2.54
C GLY A 25 -2.47 6.76 2.66
N ASP A 26 -2.44 7.36 3.86
CA ASP A 26 -1.74 8.62 4.10
C ASP A 26 -0.22 8.48 3.93
N GLN A 27 0.37 7.39 4.45
CA GLN A 27 1.80 7.11 4.27
C GLN A 27 2.14 6.87 2.80
N LEU A 28 1.31 6.11 2.07
CA LEU A 28 1.48 5.87 0.64
C LEU A 28 1.37 7.19 -0.14
N GLY A 29 0.34 8.00 0.11
CA GLY A 29 0.18 9.31 -0.51
C GLY A 29 1.40 10.21 -0.30
N PHE A 30 1.92 10.25 0.93
CA PHE A 30 3.14 10.99 1.23
C PHE A 30 4.37 10.44 0.50
N ILE A 31 4.56 9.12 0.43
CA ILE A 31 5.67 8.48 -0.28
C ILE A 31 5.63 8.80 -1.77
N TYR A 32 4.46 8.71 -2.39
CA TYR A 32 4.27 9.02 -3.80
C TYR A 32 4.52 10.50 -4.07
N PHE A 33 3.90 11.40 -3.29
CA PHE A 33 4.13 12.84 -3.41
C PHE A 33 5.61 13.21 -3.28
N ARG A 34 6.32 12.63 -2.32
CA ARG A 34 7.76 12.87 -2.14
C ARG A 34 8.62 12.37 -3.29
N SER A 35 8.16 11.32 -3.98
CA SER A 35 8.91 10.70 -5.08
C SER A 35 8.63 11.35 -6.44
N THR A 36 7.40 11.83 -6.65
CA THR A 36 6.93 12.32 -7.95
C THR A 36 6.65 13.82 -7.97
N GLY A 37 6.49 14.46 -6.81
CA GLY A 37 5.98 15.83 -6.69
C GLY A 37 4.47 15.95 -6.93
N ILE A 38 3.75 14.83 -7.07
CA ILE A 38 2.34 14.79 -7.43
C ILE A 38 1.57 13.99 -6.38
N GLU A 39 0.52 14.57 -5.82
CA GLU A 39 -0.35 13.91 -4.87
C GLU A 39 -1.32 12.97 -5.61
N PRO A 40 -1.36 11.67 -5.25
CA PRO A 40 -2.32 10.75 -5.86
C PRO A 40 -3.77 11.09 -5.49
N SER A 41 -4.61 11.25 -6.51
CA SER A 41 -6.05 11.53 -6.33
C SER A 41 -6.93 10.29 -6.42
N HIS A 42 -6.47 9.26 -7.13
CA HIS A 42 -7.20 8.01 -7.35
C HIS A 42 -6.30 6.81 -7.10
N TRP A 43 -6.91 5.74 -6.63
CA TRP A 43 -6.22 4.53 -6.22
C TRP A 43 -6.99 3.29 -6.66
N GLU A 44 -6.27 2.24 -7.02
CA GLU A 44 -6.82 0.92 -7.30
C GLU A 44 -6.17 -0.15 -6.42
N SER A 45 -7.02 -1.04 -5.89
CA SER A 45 -6.61 -2.20 -5.12
C SER A 45 -6.11 -3.31 -6.04
N ARG A 46 -5.00 -3.92 -5.63
CA ARG A 46 -4.38 -5.09 -6.28
C ARG A 46 -4.31 -6.21 -5.27
N ILE A 47 -4.76 -7.41 -5.65
CA ILE A 47 -4.59 -8.61 -4.84
C ILE A 47 -3.52 -9.49 -5.48
N TYR A 48 -2.49 -9.81 -4.70
CA TYR A 48 -1.42 -10.73 -5.07
C TYR A 48 -1.77 -12.16 -4.68
N GLU A 49 -1.16 -13.13 -5.37
CA GLU A 49 -1.38 -14.56 -5.10
C GLU A 49 -1.03 -14.98 -3.67
N ASN A 50 -0.07 -14.31 -3.02
CA ASN A 50 0.29 -14.56 -1.62
C ASN A 50 -0.66 -13.91 -0.60
N GLY A 51 -1.76 -13.31 -1.08
CA GLY A 51 -2.80 -12.71 -0.24
C GLY A 51 -2.54 -11.26 0.16
N LEU A 52 -1.44 -10.64 -0.29
CA LEU A 52 -1.22 -9.21 -0.10
C LEU A 52 -2.29 -8.41 -0.84
N VAL A 53 -2.89 -7.44 -0.14
CA VAL A 53 -3.72 -6.41 -0.76
C VAL A 53 -2.89 -5.13 -0.82
N ALA A 54 -2.50 -4.70 -2.02
CA ALA A 54 -1.77 -3.45 -2.20
C ALA A 54 -2.68 -2.41 -2.88
N MET A 55 -2.27 -1.15 -2.82
CA MET A 55 -2.99 -0.05 -3.44
C MET A 55 -2.04 0.76 -4.33
N ALA A 56 -2.32 0.79 -5.63
CA ALA A 56 -1.52 1.54 -6.60
C ALA A 56 -2.26 2.82 -7.02
N PRO A 57 -1.56 3.96 -7.12
CA PRO A 57 -2.19 5.17 -7.60
C PRO A 57 -2.43 5.07 -9.10
N VAL A 58 -3.55 5.63 -9.54
CA VAL A 58 -3.95 5.67 -10.94
C VAL A 58 -4.24 7.10 -11.38
N ALA A 59 -3.89 7.43 -12.60
CA ALA A 59 -4.14 8.72 -13.21
C ALA A 59 -4.62 8.55 -14.65
N THR A 60 -5.53 9.42 -15.07
CA THR A 60 -5.97 9.49 -16.47
C THR A 60 -4.93 10.16 -17.36
N ASP A 61 -4.13 11.07 -16.80
CA ASP A 61 -2.99 11.67 -17.47
C ASP A 61 -1.82 10.68 -17.52
N THR A 62 -1.37 10.36 -18.73
CA THR A 62 -0.30 9.39 -18.98
C THR A 62 1.04 9.81 -18.38
N THR A 63 1.35 11.11 -18.37
CA THR A 63 2.60 11.62 -17.79
C THR A 63 2.61 11.44 -16.28
N ILE A 64 1.45 11.66 -15.64
CA ILE A 64 1.28 11.43 -14.21
C ILE A 64 1.36 9.93 -13.91
N GLN A 65 0.69 9.08 -14.71
CA GLN A 65 0.75 7.63 -14.55
C GLN A 65 2.19 7.11 -14.68
N GLU A 66 2.95 7.55 -15.67
CA GLU A 66 4.37 7.20 -15.85
C GLU A 66 5.25 7.64 -14.67
N ALA A 67 4.93 8.77 -14.02
CA ALA A 67 5.63 9.20 -12.82
C ALA A 67 5.32 8.27 -11.63
N PHE A 68 4.06 7.85 -11.49
CA PHE A 68 3.66 6.87 -10.48
C PHE A 68 4.28 5.49 -10.71
N ASP A 69 4.34 5.02 -11.96
CA ASP A 69 4.88 3.71 -12.33
C ASP A 69 6.39 3.58 -12.07
N LYS A 70 7.12 4.70 -11.95
CA LYS A 70 8.54 4.73 -11.55
C LYS A 70 8.75 4.47 -10.05
N VAL A 71 7.71 4.60 -9.24
CA VAL A 71 7.79 4.32 -7.81
C VAL A 71 7.60 2.83 -7.60
N ASP A 72 8.59 2.17 -7.01
CA ASP A 72 8.49 0.76 -6.63
C ASP A 72 7.36 0.59 -5.61
N LEU A 73 6.28 -0.05 -6.07
CA LEU A 73 5.07 -0.27 -5.29
C LEU A 73 5.35 -1.10 -4.03
N CYS A 74 6.16 -2.16 -4.14
CA CYS A 74 6.45 -3.05 -3.01
C CYS A 74 7.30 -2.32 -1.97
N ALA A 75 8.32 -1.58 -2.41
CA ALA A 75 9.15 -0.78 -1.51
C ALA A 75 8.35 0.36 -0.84
N ALA A 76 7.43 0.99 -1.56
CA ALA A 76 6.53 2.00 -1.00
C ALA A 76 5.63 1.42 0.09
N HIS A 77 5.03 0.25 -0.17
CA HIS A 77 4.19 -0.43 0.83
C HIS A 77 5.00 -0.92 2.02
N ALA A 78 6.19 -1.51 1.82
CA ALA A 78 7.07 -1.90 2.92
C ALA A 78 7.30 -0.73 3.89
N ARG A 79 7.66 0.44 3.35
CA ARG A 79 7.86 1.66 4.15
C ARG A 79 6.57 2.15 4.82
N ALA A 80 5.43 2.06 4.14
CA ALA A 80 4.15 2.46 4.70
C ALA A 80 3.76 1.55 5.88
N PHE A 81 3.93 0.24 5.75
CA PHE A 81 3.64 -0.74 6.80
C PHE A 81 4.54 -0.55 8.01
N SER A 82 5.86 -0.45 7.83
CA SER A 82 6.78 -0.26 8.97
C SER A 82 6.45 1.03 9.73
N ARG A 83 6.15 2.14 9.02
CA ARG A 83 5.75 3.41 9.67
C ARG A 83 4.40 3.33 10.38
N ALA A 84 3.43 2.64 9.78
CA ALA A 84 2.13 2.42 10.42
C ALA A 84 2.29 1.59 11.70
N MET A 85 3.11 0.54 11.69
CA MET A 85 3.40 -0.27 12.87
C MET A 85 4.11 0.54 13.97
N GLU A 86 5.11 1.36 13.62
CA GLU A 86 5.76 2.27 14.57
C GLU A 86 4.75 3.20 15.25
N ALA A 87 3.88 3.85 14.47
CA ALA A 87 2.85 4.75 15.01
C ALA A 87 1.84 4.01 15.90
N LEU A 88 1.40 2.82 15.48
CA LEU A 88 0.43 2.01 16.22
C LEU A 88 1.00 1.43 17.52
N SER A 89 2.29 1.08 17.53
CA SER A 89 3.00 0.62 18.73
C SER A 89 3.08 1.70 19.82
N ALA A 90 3.16 2.98 19.41
CA ALA A 90 3.21 4.12 20.32
C ALA A 90 1.85 4.47 20.94
N HIS A 91 0.75 4.04 20.34
CA HIS A 91 -0.62 4.47 20.69
C HIS A 91 -1.53 3.36 21.23
N GLY A 92 -1.01 2.14 21.43
CA GLY A 92 -1.78 1.04 22.03
C GLY A 92 -2.84 0.46 21.09
N CYS A 93 -2.43 0.06 19.88
CA CYS A 93 -3.30 -0.60 18.91
C CYS A 93 -3.72 -2.02 19.35
N SER A 94 -4.79 -2.56 18.76
CA SER A 94 -5.21 -3.94 18.99
C SER A 94 -4.20 -4.93 18.38
N ASP A 95 -4.01 -6.07 19.05
CA ASP A 95 -3.14 -7.15 18.58
C ASP A 95 -3.55 -7.66 17.19
N GLU A 96 -4.84 -7.60 16.86
CA GLU A 96 -5.38 -8.01 15.55
C GLU A 96 -4.80 -7.17 14.40
N VAL A 97 -4.74 -5.84 14.57
CA VAL A 97 -4.21 -4.94 13.55
C VAL A 97 -2.70 -5.10 13.43
N LEU A 98 -2.00 -5.28 14.55
CA LEU A 98 -0.55 -5.50 14.53
C LEU A 98 -0.19 -6.81 13.81
N CYS A 99 -0.91 -7.90 14.09
CA CYS A 99 -0.75 -9.18 13.40
C CYS A 99 -1.01 -9.04 11.90
N LEU A 100 -2.07 -8.31 11.51
CA LEU A 100 -2.41 -8.08 10.11
C LEU A 100 -1.30 -7.32 9.35
N LEU A 101 -0.79 -6.24 9.93
CA LEU A 101 0.28 -5.44 9.30
C LEU A 101 1.61 -6.19 9.24
N THR A 102 1.91 -7.00 10.27
CA THR A 102 3.10 -7.87 10.27
C THR A 102 3.00 -8.94 9.18
N ALA A 103 1.82 -9.54 8.99
CA ALA A 103 1.59 -10.48 7.89
C ALA A 103 1.77 -9.81 6.52
N ALA A 104 1.23 -8.60 6.35
CA ALA A 104 1.38 -7.83 5.11
C ALA A 104 2.85 -7.45 4.83
N GLU A 105 3.62 -7.08 5.85
CA GLU A 105 5.06 -6.83 5.70
C GLU A 105 5.81 -8.10 5.26
N GLY A 106 5.52 -9.25 5.86
CA GLY A 106 6.08 -10.54 5.45
C GLY A 106 5.75 -10.89 3.99
N GLN A 107 4.48 -10.74 3.60
CA GLN A 107 4.04 -10.95 2.22
C GLN A 107 4.77 -10.03 1.23
N ILE A 108 5.05 -8.78 1.61
CA ILE A 108 5.83 -7.86 0.76
C ILE A 108 7.29 -8.28 0.65
N GLN A 109 7.90 -8.74 1.74
CA GLN A 109 9.28 -9.23 1.70
C GLN A 109 9.42 -10.44 0.77
N GLU A 110 8.41 -11.32 0.72
CA GLU A 110 8.34 -12.41 -0.25
C GLU A 110 8.29 -11.88 -1.69
N LEU A 111 7.48 -10.84 -1.96
CA LEU A 111 7.40 -10.21 -3.28
C LEU A 111 8.75 -9.61 -3.70
N ILE A 112 9.41 -8.89 -2.80
CA ILE A 112 10.71 -8.24 -3.07
C ILE A 112 11.81 -9.28 -3.31
N SER A 113 11.79 -10.39 -2.55
CA SER A 113 12.82 -11.44 -2.65
C SER A 113 12.67 -12.35 -3.88
N ALA A 114 11.51 -12.30 -4.55
CA ALA A 114 11.20 -13.08 -5.75
C ALA A 114 11.47 -12.36 -7.08
N VAL A 115 11.99 -11.13 -7.02
CA VAL A 115 12.44 -10.31 -8.17
C VAL A 115 13.95 -10.46 -8.34
#